data_AF-A0A3C0SAE7-F1
#
_entry.id   AF-A0A3C0SAE7-F1
#
_cell.length_a   1.000
_cell.length_b   1.000
_cell.length_c   1.000
_cell.angle_alpha   90.00
_cell.angle_beta   90.00
_cell.angle_gamma   90.00
#
_symmetry.space_group_name_H-M   'P 1'
#
loop_
_entity.id
_entity.type
_entity.pdbx_description
1 polymer ?
#
loop_
_entity_poly.entity_id
_entity_poly.type
_entity_poly.pdbx_seq_one_letter_code
_entity_poly.pdbx_strand_id
1 'polypeptide(L)' 'GQHNYMEAEARIVWNPYYFVTDASGRFKLNQVPPGKYKVTAWHPYAGERTQNITVSKGNETKARFELE' A
#
# COMPACT_ATOMS: atom_id res chain seq x y z
N GLY A 1 12.80 -34.51 -2.19
CA GLY A 1 13.56 -33.31 -1.81
C GLY A 1 12.58 -32.19 -1.58
N GLN A 2 12.78 -31.39 -0.53
CA GLN A 2 11.88 -30.28 -0.18
C GLN A 2 12.44 -28.99 -0.80
N HIS A 3 11.61 -28.23 -1.52
CA HIS A 3 11.99 -26.98 -2.21
C HIS A 3 11.75 -25.77 -1.30
N ASN A 4 12.62 -25.57 -0.32
CA ASN A 4 12.42 -24.60 0.77
C ASN A 4 12.52 -23.12 0.34
N TYR A 5 12.79 -22.81 -0.93
CA TYR A 5 13.01 -21.44 -1.44
C TYR A 5 11.90 -20.96 -2.38
N MET A 6 10.82 -21.71 -2.52
CA MET A 6 9.66 -21.28 -3.31
C MET A 6 8.65 -20.60 -2.40
N GLU A 7 8.85 -19.29 -2.20
CA GLU A 7 7.92 -18.44 -1.46
C GLU A 7 7.17 -17.52 -2.43
N ALA A 8 5.88 -17.31 -2.16
CA ALA A 8 5.04 -16.37 -2.87
C ALA A 8 4.23 -15.59 -1.84
N GLU A 9 4.19 -14.28 -1.99
CA GLU A 9 3.54 -13.37 -1.05
C GLU A 9 2.41 -12.64 -1.75
N ALA A 10 1.23 -12.61 -1.13
CA ALA A 10 0.04 -12.03 -1.73
C ALA A 10 -0.86 -11.38 -0.68
N ARG A 11 -1.53 -10.30 -1.07
CA ARG A 11 -2.56 -9.65 -0.27
C ARG A 11 -3.82 -9.43 -1.09
N ILE A 12 -4.95 -9.88 -0.58
CA ILE A 12 -6.27 -9.66 -1.19
C ILE A 12 -6.74 -8.24 -0.87
N VAL A 13 -7.12 -7.48 -1.89
CA VAL A 13 -7.69 -6.14 -1.77
C VAL A 13 -9.08 -6.12 -2.37
N TRP A 14 -10.07 -5.73 -1.57
CA TRP A 14 -11.50 -5.76 -1.92
C TRP A 14 -11.99 -4.52 -2.70
N ASN A 15 -11.07 -3.65 -3.13
CA ASN A 15 -11.36 -2.41 -3.85
C ASN A 15 -10.28 -2.16 -4.92
N PRO A 16 -10.54 -1.30 -5.92
CA PRO A 16 -9.61 -1.11 -7.03
C PRO A 16 -8.41 -0.21 -6.69
N TYR A 17 -8.33 0.33 -5.47
CA TYR A 17 -7.31 1.30 -5.07
C TYR A 17 -6.16 0.60 -4.35
N TYR A 18 -5.28 -0.02 -5.13
CA TYR A 18 -4.03 -0.60 -4.64
C TYR A 18 -2.86 -0.24 -5.54
N PHE A 19 -1.66 -0.29 -4.98
CA PHE A 19 -0.42 -0.10 -5.72
C PHE A 19 0.68 -0.91 -5.06
N VAL A 20 1.54 -1.54 -5.87
CA VAL A 20 2.76 -2.20 -5.38
C VAL A 20 3.89 -1.19 -5.50
N THR A 21 4.53 -0.85 -4.38
CA THR A 21 5.65 0.11 -4.36
C THR A 21 6.76 -0.29 -5.32
N ASP A 22 7.43 0.69 -5.91
CA ASP A 22 8.65 0.43 -6.68
C ASP A 22 9.83 0.02 -5.78
N ALA A 23 10.98 -0.31 -6.39
CA ALA A 23 12.19 -0.72 -5.68
C ALA A 23 12.76 0.34 -4.71
N SER A 24 12.30 1.59 -4.80
CA SER A 24 12.65 2.68 -3.88
C SER A 24 11.56 2.98 -2.85
N GLY A 25 10.52 2.14 -2.76
CA GLY A 25 9.41 2.31 -1.83
C GLY A 25 8.40 3.38 -2.25
N ARG A 26 8.51 3.95 -3.47
CA ARG A 26 7.58 4.98 -3.95
C ARG A 26 6.31 4.35 -4.48
N PHE A 27 5.20 5.03 -4.28
CA PHE A 27 3.89 4.65 -4.79
C PHE A 27 3.13 5.86 -5.34
N LYS A 28 2.24 5.61 -6.30
CA LYS A 28 1.31 6.62 -6.80
C LYS A 28 -0.04 5.98 -7.13
N LEU A 29 -1.07 6.38 -6.37
CA LEU A 29 -2.46 6.04 -6.65
C LEU A 29 -3.12 7.21 -7.38
N ASN A 30 -3.49 6.98 -8.64
CA ASN A 30 -4.20 7.97 -9.46
C ASN A 30 -5.71 7.77 -9.34
N GLN A 31 -6.48 8.82 -9.67
CA GLN A 31 -7.95 8.76 -9.75
C GLN A 31 -8.64 8.33 -8.44
N VAL A 32 -8.03 8.61 -7.28
CA VAL A 32 -8.69 8.41 -5.98
C VAL A 32 -9.69 9.55 -5.78
N PRO A 33 -10.99 9.25 -5.60
CA PRO A 33 -11.99 10.29 -5.35
C PRO A 33 -11.67 11.08 -4.07
N PRO A 34 -12.12 12.35 -3.95
CA PRO A 34 -11.98 13.09 -2.71
C PRO A 34 -12.74 12.41 -1.57
N GLY A 35 -12.12 12.31 -0.40
CA GLY A 35 -12.70 11.60 0.74
C GLY A 35 -11.72 11.33 1.87
N LYS A 36 -12.23 10.74 2.95
CA LYS A 36 -11.42 10.24 4.07
C LYS A 36 -11.23 8.73 3.90
N TYR A 37 -10.00 8.29 3.89
CA TYR A 37 -9.63 6.90 3.66
C TYR A 37 -8.75 6.37 4.79
N LYS A 38 -8.93 5.10 5.09
CA LYS A 38 -7.97 4.32 5.88
C LYS A 38 -7.06 3.58 4.90
N VAL A 39 -5.79 3.96 4.86
CA VAL A 39 -4.81 3.40 3.92
C VAL A 39 -3.84 2.52 4.70
N THR A 40 -3.61 1.31 4.18
CA THR A 40 -2.73 0.32 4.80
C THR A 40 -1.56 0.00 3.89
N ALA A 41 -0.33 0.21 4.38
CA ALA A 41 0.88 -0.33 3.79
C ALA A 41 1.19 -1.68 4.43
N TRP A 42 1.63 -2.66 3.63
CA TRP A 42 1.91 -4.02 4.09
C TRP A 42 3.13 -4.59 3.41
N HIS A 43 3.89 -5.35 4.19
CA HIS A 43 5.00 -6.15 3.74
C HIS A 43 4.97 -7.49 4.49
N PRO A 44 5.23 -8.62 3.83
CA PRO A 44 5.05 -9.95 4.40
C PRO A 44 5.84 -10.18 5.70
N TYR A 45 7.06 -9.64 5.78
CA TYR A 45 7.93 -9.82 6.95
C TYR A 45 7.87 -8.66 7.96
N ALA A 46 7.43 -7.47 7.53
CA ALA A 46 7.41 -6.26 8.37
C ALA A 46 6.00 -5.92 8.89
N GLY A 47 5.01 -6.75 8.55
CA GLY A 47 3.61 -6.56 8.92
C GLY A 47 2.96 -5.40 8.18
N GLU A 48 2.04 -4.71 8.85
CA GLU A 48 1.29 -3.59 8.27
C GLU A 48 1.32 -2.33 9.12
N ARG A 49 1.10 -1.20 8.46
CA ARG A 49 0.87 0.10 9.08
C ARG A 49 -0.29 0.80 8.39
N THR A 50 -1.17 1.37 9.21
CA THR A 50 -2.41 1.98 8.74
C THR A 50 -2.47 3.45 9.15
N GLN A 51 -2.85 4.32 8.21
CA GLN A 51 -3.02 5.75 8.44
C GLN A 51 -4.37 6.25 7.91
N ASN A 52 -4.94 7.25 8.58
CA ASN A 52 -6.10 7.99 8.09
C ASN A 52 -5.62 9.14 7.21
N ILE A 53 -6.04 9.14 5.94
CA ILE A 53 -5.64 10.12 4.93
C ILE A 53 -6.88 10.82 4.39
N THR A 54 -6.80 12.14 4.22
CA THR A 54 -7.84 12.93 3.54
C THR A 54 -7.34 13.32 2.16
N VAL A 55 -8.05 12.87 1.12
CA VAL A 55 -7.78 13.23 -0.27
C VAL A 55 -8.66 14.43 -0.63
N SER A 56 -8.02 15.52 -1.04
CA SER A 56 -8.69 16.74 -1.49
C SER A 56 -8.78 16.77 -3.01
N LYS A 57 -9.84 17.37 -3.55
CA LYS A 57 -10.05 17.46 -5.00
C LYS A 57 -8.89 18.19 -5.70
N GLY A 58 -8.29 17.54 -6.70
CA GLY A 58 -7.32 18.14 -7.61
C GLY A 58 -5.90 18.33 -7.05
N ASN A 59 -5.65 17.97 -5.79
CA ASN A 59 -4.33 18.11 -5.16
C ASN A 59 -3.70 16.74 -4.89
N GLU A 60 -2.37 16.67 -5.02
CA GLU A 60 -1.60 15.51 -4.59
C GLU A 60 -1.58 15.45 -3.05
N THR A 61 -2.00 14.32 -2.50
CA THR A 61 -1.88 14.04 -1.07
C THR A 61 -0.64 13.19 -0.83
N LYS A 62 0.29 13.71 -0.02
CA LYS A 62 1.49 12.96 0.39
C LYS A 62 1.19 12.10 1.61
N ALA A 63 1.68 10.86 1.59
CA ALA A 63 1.67 9.97 2.74
C ALA A 63 2.99 9.19 2.78
N ARG A 64 3.48 8.94 4.00
CA ARG A 64 4.71 8.19 4.27
C ARG A 64 4.39 7.11 5.28
N PHE A 65 4.75 5.87 4.95
CA PHE A 65 4.60 4.72 5.82
C PHE A 65 5.99 4.22 6.19
N GLU A 66 6.20 3.95 7.47
CA GLU A 66 7.43 3.34 7.99
C GLU A 66 7.06 1.99 8.56
N LEU A 67 7.60 0.93 7.97
CA LEU A 67 7.42 -0.45 8.40
C LEU A 67 8.65 -0.84 9.24
N GLU A 68 8.44 -1.68 10.26
CA GLU A 68 9.50 -2.13 11.19
C GLU A 68 10.34 -3.29 10.63
#